data_AF-A0A2D8BZI1-F1
#
_entry.id   AF-A0A2D8BZI1-F1
#
_cell.length_a   1.000
_cell.length_b   1.000
_cell.length_c   1.000
_cell.angle_alpha   90.00
_cell.angle_beta   90.00
_cell.angle_gamma   90.00
#
_symmetry.space_group_name_H-M   'P 1'
#
loop_
_entity.id
_entity.type
_entity.pdbx_description
1 polymer ?
#
loop_
_entity_poly.entity_id
_entity_poly.type
_entity_poly.pdbx_seq_one_letter_code
_entity_poly.pdbx_strand_id
1 'polypeptide(L)' 'MVKWENKFMVFDAANGPKNVIDNLNTEGEQGWELCSIVSVGGGDHMIAFLKRAKDIKMPDPEEDKKANIARLWGGGE' A
#
# COMPACT_ATOMS: atom_id res chain seq x y z
N MET A 1 8.49 1.44 -15.12
CA MET A 1 8.48 2.62 -14.23
C MET A 1 7.55 2.29 -13.08
N VAL A 2 8.06 2.15 -11.86
CA VAL A 2 7.25 1.79 -10.68
C VAL A 2 6.27 2.93 -10.43
N LYS A 3 4.96 2.65 -10.51
CA LYS A 3 3.94 3.62 -10.11
C LYS A 3 3.81 3.54 -8.60
N TRP A 4 3.75 4.69 -7.93
CA TRP A 4 3.60 4.76 -6.48
C TRP A 4 2.17 5.19 -6.14
N GLU A 5 1.58 4.53 -5.16
CA GLU A 5 0.33 4.95 -4.53
C GLU A 5 0.67 5.72 -3.26
N ASN A 6 0.01 6.85 -3.03
CA ASN A 6 0.25 7.71 -1.87
C ASN A 6 -1.02 7.80 -1.03
N LYS A 7 -0.88 7.74 0.28
CA LYS A 7 -1.94 7.91 1.28
C LYS A 7 -1.43 8.82 2.39
N PHE A 8 -2.33 9.48 3.11
CA PHE A 8 -2.00 10.17 4.34
C PHE A 8 -2.94 9.74 5.47
N MET A 9 -2.46 9.85 6.70
CA MET A 9 -3.22 9.63 7.91
C MET A 9 -3.03 10.80 8.86
N VAL A 10 -4.08 11.20 9.56
CA VAL A 10 -4.05 12.27 10.56
C VAL A 10 -4.20 11.65 11.94
N PHE A 11 -3.30 12.03 12.84
CA PHE A 11 -3.29 11.62 14.23
C PHE A 11 -3.49 12.83 15.12
N ASP A 12 -4.24 12.63 16.19
CA ASP A 12 -4.34 13.56 17.30
C ASP A 12 -3.30 13.19 18.37
N ALA A 13 -2.47 14.16 18.78
CA ALA A 13 -1.44 13.95 19.78
C ALA A 13 -2.02 13.53 21.15
N ALA A 14 -3.26 13.91 21.46
CA ALA A 14 -3.94 13.54 22.70
C ALA A 14 -4.20 12.02 22.81
N ASN A 15 -4.29 11.33 21.67
CA ASN A 15 -4.48 9.87 21.65
C ASN A 15 -3.20 9.09 22.01
N GLY A 16 -2.09 9.80 22.16
CA GLY A 16 -0.82 9.25 22.60
C GLY A 16 -0.07 8.44 21.53
N PRO A 17 1.22 8.13 21.80
CA PRO A 17 2.11 7.52 20.82
C PRO A 17 1.75 6.08 20.47
N LYS A 18 1.10 5.34 21.39
CA LYS A 18 0.69 3.96 21.15
C LYS A 18 -0.29 3.85 19.98
N ASN A 19 -1.29 4.74 19.94
CA ASN A 19 -2.28 4.78 18.87
C ASN A 19 -1.61 5.00 17.50
N VAL A 20 -0.63 5.91 17.44
CA VAL A 20 0.15 6.18 16.20
C VAL A 20 0.90 4.94 15.75
N ILE A 21 1.60 4.26 16.67
CA ILE A 21 2.37 3.05 16.39
C ILE A 21 1.47 1.92 15.88
N ASP A 22 0.35 1.67 16.56
CA ASP A 22 -0.58 0.58 16.23
C ASP A 22 -1.18 0.77 14.81
N ASN A 23 -1.54 2.01 14.46
CA ASN A 23 -2.02 2.32 13.10
C ASN A 23 -0.93 2.21 12.04
N LEU A 24 0.28 2.73 12.31
CA LEU A 24 1.39 2.63 11.35
C LEU A 24 1.81 1.18 11.11
N ASN A 25 1.81 0.34 12.15
CA ASN A 25 2.09 -1.09 12.02
C ASN A 25 1.01 -1.79 11.18
N THR A 26 -0.26 -1.47 11.42
CA THR A 26 -1.39 -2.02 10.66
C THR A 26 -1.28 -1.68 9.16
N GLU A 27 -0.90 -0.45 8.82
CA GLU A 27 -0.68 -0.04 7.43
C GLU A 27 0.60 -0.70 6.85
N GLY A 28 1.64 -0.86 7.67
CA GLY A 28 2.85 -1.60 7.32
C GLY A 28 2.57 -3.05 6.91
N GLU A 29 1.69 -3.75 7.64
CA GLU A 29 1.24 -5.10 7.29
C GLU A 29 0.51 -5.15 5.93
N GLN A 30 -0.12 -4.05 5.52
CA GLN A 30 -0.78 -3.92 4.21
C GLN A 30 0.18 -3.48 3.09
N GLY A 31 1.48 -3.39 3.38
CA GLY A 31 2.53 -3.02 2.44
C GLY A 31 2.70 -1.51 2.25
N TRP A 32 2.21 -0.68 3.17
CA TRP A 32 2.47 0.76 3.14
C TRP A 32 3.76 1.11 3.87
N GLU A 33 4.58 1.94 3.23
CA GLU A 33 5.82 2.46 3.79
C GLU A 33 5.63 3.90 4.25
N LEU A 34 6.08 4.23 5.46
CA LEU A 34 6.09 5.60 5.96
C LEU A 34 7.16 6.44 5.23
N CYS A 35 6.76 7.57 4.68
CA CYS A 35 7.66 8.53 4.02
C CYS A 35 8.11 9.65 4.96
N SER A 36 7.16 10.34 5.58
CA SER A 36 7.41 11.50 6.42
C SER A 36 6.24 11.76 7.36
N ILE A 37 6.52 12.43 8.48
CA ILE A 37 5.52 12.91 9.43
C ILE A 37 5.69 14.42 9.58
N VAL A 38 4.59 15.16 9.53
CA VAL A 38 4.56 16.61 9.71
C VAL A 38 3.58 16.95 10.83
N SER A 39 4.03 17.76 11.80
CA SER A 39 3.15 18.32 12.83
C SER A 39 2.41 19.56 12.32
N VAL A 40 1.14 19.67 12.68
CA VAL A 40 0.23 20.75 12.29
C VAL A 40 -0.54 21.24 13.52
N GLY A 41 -0.95 22.50 13.51
CA GLY A 41 -1.65 23.10 14.64
C GLY A 41 -0.77 23.27 15.90
N GLY A 42 0.53 23.54 15.74
CA GLY A 42 1.43 23.77 16.88
C GLY A 42 1.83 22.53 17.68
N GLY A 43 1.40 21.33 17.26
CA GLY A 43 1.73 20.05 17.92
C GLY A 43 0.52 19.17 18.20
N ASP A 44 -0.69 19.69 18.05
CA ASP A 44 -1.94 18.98 18.37
C ASP A 44 -2.24 17.85 17.38
N HIS A 45 -1.83 18.00 16.12
CA HIS A 45 -2.06 17.02 15.09
C HIS A 45 -0.76 16.64 14.35
N MET A 46 -0.69 15.38 13.92
CA MET A 46 0.41 14.86 13.11
C MET A 46 -0.14 14.21 11.85
N ILE A 47 0.43 14.54 10.70
CA ILE A 47 0.08 13.94 9.41
C ILE A 47 1.21 13.00 9.02
N ALA A 48 0.91 11.72 8.89
CA ALA A 48 1.82 10.71 8.36
C ALA A 48 1.53 10.47 6.88
N PHE A 49 2.54 10.63 6.04
CA PHE A 49 2.47 10.32 4.61
C PHE A 49 3.03 8.93 4.36
N LEU A 50 2.26 8.10 3.66
CA LEU A 50 2.62 6.73 3.32
C LEU A 50 2.66 6.56 1.80
N LYS A 51 3.56 5.71 1.33
CA LYS A 51 3.65 5.28 -0.06
C LYS A 51 3.58 3.77 -0.15
N ARG A 52 3.11 3.26 -1.28
CA ARG A 52 3.20 1.85 -1.61
C ARG A 52 3.54 1.71 -3.09
N ALA A 53 4.44 0.81 -3.43
CA ALA A 53 4.67 0.48 -4.83
C ALA A 53 3.40 -0.17 -5.40
N LYS A 54 2.84 0.37 -6.49
CA LYS A 54 1.94 -0.42 -7.31
C LYS A 54 2.80 -1.44 -8.00
N ASP A 55 2.71 -2.68 -7.52
CA ASP A 55 3.06 -3.84 -8.32
C ASP A 55 2.19 -3.81 -9.58
N ILE A 56 2.68 -3.15 -10.61
CA ILE A 56 2.24 -3.45 -11.96
C ILE A 56 2.86 -4.81 -12.23
N LYS A 57 2.22 -5.88 -11.76
CA LYS A 57 2.34 -7.18 -12.41
C LYS A 57 1.80 -6.95 -13.82
N MET A 58 2.67 -6.50 -14.74
CA MET A 58 2.43 -6.78 -16.14
C MET A 58 2.27 -8.31 -16.17
N PRO A 59 1.13 -8.84 -16.65
CA PRO A 59 1.06 -10.27 -16.87
C PRO A 59 2.25 -10.62 -17.75
N ASP A 60 3.11 -11.51 -17.28
CA ASP A 60 4.20 -12.00 -18.09
C ASP A 60 3.54 -12.58 -19.35
N PRO A 61 3.83 -12.07 -20.55
CA PRO A 61 3.18 -12.54 -21.77
C PRO A 61 3.41 -14.05 -21.99
N GLU A 62 4.41 -14.66 -21.34
CA GLU A 62 4.57 -16.11 -21.34
C GLU A 62 3.60 -16.83 -20.39
N GLU A 63 3.31 -16.28 -19.20
CA GLU A 63 2.30 -16.85 -18.29
C GLU A 63 0.89 -16.68 -18.87
N ASP A 64 0.59 -15.54 -19.49
CA ASP A 64 -0.71 -15.29 -20.13
C ASP A 64 -0.90 -16.18 -21.37
N LYS A 65 0.18 -16.43 -22.13
CA LYS A 65 0.15 -17.43 -23.23
C LYS A 65 -0.01 -18.84 -22.70
N LYS A 66 0.69 -19.24 -21.64
CA LYS A 66 0.53 -20.57 -21.04
C LYS A 66 -0.87 -20.77 -20.47
N ALA A 67 -1.43 -19.75 -19.82
CA ALA A 67 -2.80 -19.75 -19.31
C ALA A 67 -3.83 -19.80 -20.45
N ASN A 68 -3.63 -19.04 -21.54
CA ASN A 68 -4.50 -19.10 -22.71
C ASN A 68 -4.39 -20.43 -23.46
N ILE A 69 -3.18 -20.98 -23.64
CA ILE A 69 -2.98 -22.30 -24.25
C ILE A 69 -3.63 -23.38 -23.35
N ALA A 70 -3.43 -23.33 -22.04
CA ALA A 70 -4.09 -24.24 -21.11
C ALA A 70 -5.63 -24.11 -21.16
N ARG A 71 -6.17 -22.90 -21.31
CA ARG A 71 -7.62 -22.66 -21.48
C ARG A 71 -8.15 -23.15 -22.84
N LEU A 72 -7.34 -23.08 -23.89
CA LEU A 72 -7.70 -23.55 -25.24
C LEU A 72 -7.59 -25.08 -25.37
N TRP A 73 -6.71 -25.71 -24.58
CA TRP A 73 -6.47 -27.16 -24.62
C TRP A 73 -7.19 -27.94 -23.51
N GLY A 74 -7.67 -27.26 -22.47
CA GLY A 74 -8.36 -27.83 -21.31
C GLY A 74 -9.87 -27.66 -21.36
N GLY A 75 -10.50 -28.36 -22.31
CA GLY A 75 -11.83 -28.95 -22.13
C GLY A 75 -13.04 -28.01 -22.13
N GLY A 76 -13.77 -27.99 -23.26
CA GLY A 76 -15.22 -27.90 -23.16
C GLY A 76 -15.75 -29.17 -22.50
N GLU A 77 -16.02 -29.08 -21.20
CA GLU A 77 -17.07 -29.80 -20.47
C GLU A 77 -17.71 -28.83 -19.47
#